data_AF-A0A5K1GN94-F1
#
_entry.id   AF-A0A5K1GN94-F1
#
_cell.length_a   1.000
_cell.length_b   1.000
_cell.length_c   1.000
_cell.angle_alpha   90.00
_cell.angle_beta   90.00
_cell.angle_gamma   90.00
#
_symmetry.space_group_name_H-M   'P 1'
#
loop_
_entity.id
_entity.type
_entity.pdbx_description
1 polymer ?
#
loop_
_entity_poly.entity_id
_entity_poly.type
_entity_poly.pdbx_seq_one_letter_code
_entity_poly.pdbx_strand_id
1 'polypeptide(L)' 'KRAFIAGVADDNGYGWAIAKSLAAAGAEILVGTWVPVSQIIKLFYTYSA' A
#
# COMPACT_ATOMS: atom_id res chain seq x y z
N LYS A 1 1.67 -2.18 14.72
CA LYS A 1 2.85 -2.76 14.01
C LYS A 1 2.94 -2.10 12.63
N ARG A 2 4.12 -2.00 12.00
CA ARG A 2 4.28 -1.38 10.66
C ARG A 2 4.60 -2.47 9.63
N ALA A 3 4.00 -2.42 8.45
CA ALA A 3 4.22 -3.38 7.37
C ALA A 3 4.58 -2.67 6.07
N PHE A 4 5.61 -3.16 5.38
CA PHE A 4 6.00 -2.68 4.06
C PHE A 4 5.64 -3.72 3.00
N ILE A 5 4.77 -3.37 2.04
CA ILE A 5 4.37 -4.25 0.94
C ILE A 5 5.02 -3.75 -0.35
N ALA A 6 5.96 -4.54 -0.88
CA ALA A 6 6.58 -4.28 -2.18
C ALA A 6 5.77 -4.92 -3.32
N GLY A 7 5.58 -4.19 -4.42
CA GLY A 7 4.93 -4.71 -5.64
C GLY A 7 3.43 -4.46 -5.72
N VAL A 8 2.91 -3.36 -5.17
CA VAL A 8 1.52 -2.96 -5.38
C VAL A 8 1.44 -2.01 -6.58
N ALA A 9 0.71 -2.40 -7.62
CA ALA A 9 0.57 -1.64 -8.87
C ALA A 9 -0.87 -1.19 -9.15
N ASP A 10 -1.86 -1.86 -8.55
CA ASP A 10 -3.30 -1.58 -8.70
C ASP A 10 -4.06 -2.16 -7.49
N ASP A 11 -5.39 -1.99 -7.48
CA ASP A 11 -6.31 -2.45 -6.44
C ASP A 11 -6.92 -3.85 -6.69
N ASN A 12 -6.56 -4.51 -7.79
CA ASN A 12 -7.01 -5.86 -8.14
C ASN A 12 -5.95 -6.93 -7.81
N GLY A 13 -4.70 -6.53 -7.63
CA GLY A 13 -3.59 -7.40 -7.32
C GLY A 13 -3.53 -7.89 -5.87
N TYR A 14 -2.79 -8.98 -5.66
CA TYR A 14 -2.58 -9.56 -4.33
C TYR A 14 -1.93 -8.60 -3.33
N GLY A 15 -1.03 -7.72 -3.80
CA GLY A 15 -0.37 -6.73 -2.95
C GLY A 15 -1.37 -5.81 -2.25
N TRP A 16 -2.45 -5.42 -2.95
CA TRP A 16 -3.52 -4.61 -2.37
C TRP A 16 -4.42 -5.42 -1.42
N ALA A 17 -4.72 -6.66 -1.76
CA ALA A 17 -5.48 -7.55 -0.88
C ALA A 17 -4.76 -7.79 0.46
N ILE A 18 -3.45 -8.02 0.42
CA ILE A 18 -2.60 -8.19 1.61
C ILE A 18 -2.55 -6.89 2.42
N ALA A 19 -2.38 -5.74 1.77
CA ALA A 19 -2.38 -4.44 2.43
C ALA A 19 -3.68 -4.19 3.20
N LYS A 20 -4.84 -4.49 2.60
CA LYS A 20 -6.16 -4.38 3.25
C LYS A 20 -6.29 -5.29 4.46
N SER A 21 -5.88 -6.55 4.36
CA SER A 21 -5.94 -7.50 5.47
C SER A 21 -5.06 -7.07 6.65
N LEU A 22 -3.86 -6.54 6.37
CA LEU A 22 -2.95 -6.05 7.41
C LEU A 22 -3.45 -4.73 8.03
N ALA A 23 -4.02 -3.83 7.23
CA ALA A 23 -4.64 -2.61 7.73
C ALA A 23 -5.83 -2.92 8.64
N ALA A 24 -6.69 -3.88 8.26
CA ALA A 24 -7.82 -4.33 9.09
C ALA A 24 -7.35 -4.97 10.43
N ALA A 25 -6.15 -5.55 10.46
CA ALA A 25 -5.51 -6.03 11.67
C ALA A 25 -4.84 -4.92 12.51
N GLY A 26 -4.98 -3.65 12.13
CA GLY A 26 -4.41 -2.50 12.84
C GLY A 26 -2.92 -2.25 12.55
N ALA A 27 -2.39 -2.74 11.43
CA ALA A 27 -1.05 -2.40 10.99
C ALA A 27 -1.02 -1.06 10.22
N GLU A 28 0.00 -0.26 10.46
CA GLU A 28 0.33 0.88 9.62
C GLU A 28 1.00 0.36 8.34
N ILE A 29 0.51 0.79 7.17
CA ILE A 29 0.89 0.24 5.88
C ILE A 29 1.77 1.22 5.10
N LEU A 30 2.94 0.74 4.69
CA LEU A 30 3.81 1.38 3.72
C LEU A 30 3.79 0.54 2.45
N VAL A 31 3.70 1.20 1.29
CA VAL A 31 3.62 0.51 0.00
C VAL A 31 4.78 0.92 -0.89
N GLY A 32 5.47 -0.07 -1.47
CA GLY A 32 6.44 0.12 -2.53
C GLY A 32 5.83 -0.27 -3.87
N THR A 33 5.82 0.67 -4.82
CA THR A 33 5.33 0.44 -6.18
C THR A 33 6.47 0.53 -7.19
N TRP A 34 6.28 -0.04 -8.38
CA TRP A 34 7.25 0.04 -9.47
C TRP A 34 7.29 1.47 -10.01
N VAL A 35 8.49 2.01 -10.26
CA VAL A 35 8.70 3.44 -10.57
C VAL A 35 7.84 3.94 -11.75
N PRO A 36 7.70 3.22 -12.88
CA PRO A 36 6.82 3.62 -13.98
C PRO A 36 5.32 3.69 -13.62
N VAL A 37 4.86 2.92 -12.62
CA VAL A 37 3.46 2.91 -12.16
C VAL A 37 3.26 3.89 -10.98
N SER A 38 4.34 4.32 -10.34
CA SER A 38 4.32 5.29 -9.23
C SER A 38 3.71 6.65 -9.58
N GLN A 39 3.65 7.01 -10.86
CA GLN A 39 3.04 8.26 -11.30
C GLN A 39 1.51 8.24 -11.22
N ILE A 40 0.90 7.04 -11.25
CA ILE A 40 -0.54 6.82 -11.10
C ILE A 40 -0.88 6.63 -9.60
N ILE A 41 0.02 5.99 -8.84
CA ILE A 41 -0.11 5.79 -7.39
C ILE A 41 0.61 6.92 -6.65
N LYS A 42 -0.08 8.04 -6.45
CA LYS A 42 0.46 9.15 -5.63
C LYS A 42 0.55 8.71 -4.16
N LEU A 43 1.77 8.39 -3.72
CA LEU A 43 2.04 7.84 -2.40
C LEU A 43 2.59 8.88 -1.43
N PHE A 44 1.70 9.61 -0.76
CA PHE A 44 1.89 10.15 0.59
C PHE A 44 0.50 10.34 1.21
N TYR A 45 -0.18 9.23 1.52
CA TYR A 45 -1.33 9.28 2.42
C TYR A 45 -0.84 9.10 3.84
N THR A 46 -0.41 10.20 4.45
CA THR A 46 -0.50 10.40 5.89
C THR A 46 -1.74 11.27 6.13
N TYR A 47 -2.95 10.69 5.97
CA TYR A 47 -4.11 11.30 6.60
C TYR A 47 -4.17 10.81 8.04
N SER A 48 -3.51 11.58 8.91
CA SER A 48 -3.92 11.67 10.29
C SER A 48 -5.11 12.64 10.32
N ALA A 49 -6.32 12.11 10.11
CA ALA A 49 -7.60 12.67 10.56
C ALA A 49 -8.69 11.61 10.37
#